data_AF-A0A699Z1I1-F1
#
_entry.id   AF-A0A699Z1I1-F1
#
_cell.length_a   1.000
_cell.length_b   1.000
_cell.length_c   1.000
_cell.angle_alpha   90.00
_cell.angle_beta   90.00
_cell.angle_gamma   90.00
#
_symmetry.space_group_name_H-M   'P 1'
#
loop_
_entity.id
_entity.type
_entity.pdbx_description
1 polymer ?
#
loop_
_entity_poly.entity_id
_entity_poly.type
_entity_poly.pdbx_seq_one_letter_code
_entity_poly.pdbx_strand_id
1 'polypeptide(L)'
;MSPVPMSVLALCAVLGSLFLAFCIVYSMRPSGTSLNLSAWPSPAWLYAQAALTLLTKPKSSKTTQSKGRGFKILQVAVTKPTPCCPRRLAAFLQLAGFNSSQGPLPLSYPIVEAFRLVIQAMLLPDFPFNVLGSVLARNTTTVYRAMTAEQPLIY
;
A
#
# COMPACT_ATOMS: atom_id res chain seq x y z
N MET A 1 -8.34 5.34 50.97
CA MET A 1 -8.03 5.11 49.54
C MET A 1 -9.10 4.20 48.97
N SER A 2 -10.00 4.72 48.14
CA SER A 2 -11.05 3.91 47.50
C SER A 2 -10.44 3.02 46.41
N PRO A 3 -10.82 1.73 46.31
CA PRO A 3 -10.29 0.84 45.28
C PRO A 3 -10.68 1.35 43.89
N VAL A 4 -9.71 1.41 42.98
CA VAL A 4 -9.97 1.75 41.57
C VAL A 4 -10.83 0.63 40.98
N PRO A 5 -11.97 0.93 40.35
CA PRO A 5 -12.84 -0.10 39.79
C PRO A 5 -12.10 -0.84 38.66
N MET A 6 -12.22 -2.18 38.63
CA MET A 6 -11.53 -3.03 37.64
C MET A 6 -11.83 -2.63 36.19
N SER A 7 -12.99 -2.02 35.92
CA SER A 7 -13.35 -1.48 34.60
C SER A 7 -12.43 -0.35 34.14
N VAL A 8 -11.95 0.49 35.05
CA VAL A 8 -11.02 1.59 34.73
C VAL A 8 -9.61 1.05 34.44
N LEU A 9 -9.16 0.05 35.19
CA LEU A 9 -7.89 -0.64 34.92
C LEU A 9 -7.90 -1.33 33.55
N ALA A 10 -9.00 -2.02 33.20
CA ALA A 10 -9.16 -2.64 31.89
C ALA A 10 -9.17 -1.60 30.75
N LEU A 11 -9.89 -0.49 30.92
CA LEU A 11 -9.92 0.59 29.93
C LEU A 11 -8.54 1.23 29.73
N CYS A 12 -7.81 1.51 30.81
CA CYS A 12 -6.45 2.04 30.74
C CYS A 12 -5.48 1.07 30.06
N ALA A 13 -5.60 -0.23 30.31
CA ALA A 13 -4.78 -1.25 29.64
C ALA A 13 -5.07 -1.32 28.13
N VAL A 14 -6.34 -1.21 27.73
CA VAL A 14 -6.73 -1.18 26.30
C VAL A 14 -6.22 0.09 25.62
N LEU A 15 -6.41 1.27 26.24
CA LEU A 15 -5.92 2.53 25.69
C LEU A 15 -4.38 2.56 25.61
N GLY A 16 -3.69 2.07 26.64
CA GLY A 16 -2.23 1.95 26.66
C GLY A 16 -1.70 1.04 25.58
N SER A 17 -2.35 -0.11 25.34
CA SER A 17 -1.94 -1.04 24.28
C SER A 17 -2.19 -0.48 22.87
N LEU A 18 -3.29 0.25 22.65
CA LEU A 18 -3.55 0.97 21.40
C LEU A 18 -2.52 2.06 21.14
N PHE A 19 -2.15 2.83 22.16
CA PHE A 19 -1.12 3.87 22.05
C PHE A 19 0.25 3.27 21.73
N LEU A 20 0.63 2.19 22.41
CA LEU A 20 1.89 1.48 22.13
C LEU A 20 1.92 0.94 20.70
N ALA A 21 0.82 0.31 20.24
CA ALA A 21 0.70 -0.17 18.86
C ALA A 21 0.85 0.97 17.85
N PHE A 22 0.22 2.13 18.13
CA PHE A 22 0.38 3.32 17.30
C PHE A 22 1.85 3.79 17.21
N CYS A 23 2.55 3.88 18.35
CA CYS A 23 3.97 4.26 18.38
C CYS A 23 4.83 3.27 17.59
N ILE A 24 4.59 1.97 17.73
CA ILE A 24 5.32 0.93 16.97
C ILE A 24 5.11 1.13 15.47
N VAL A 25 3.86 1.26 15.01
CA VAL A 25 3.56 1.44 13.58
C VAL A 25 4.17 2.74 13.05
N TYR A 26 4.15 3.82 13.85
CA TYR A 26 4.75 5.10 13.48
C TYR A 26 6.27 5.00 13.34
N SER A 27 6.96 4.40 14.30
CA SER A 27 8.42 4.23 14.27
C SER A 27 8.90 3.26 13.21
N MET A 28 8.12 2.23 12.89
CA MET A 28 8.45 1.25 11.85
C MET A 28 8.03 1.69 10.43
N ARG A 29 7.46 2.89 10.29
CA ARG A 29 7.03 3.39 8.99
C ARG A 29 8.26 3.64 8.09
N PRO A 30 8.29 3.05 6.88
CA PRO A 30 9.38 3.31 5.95
C PRO A 30 9.38 4.78 5.52
N SER A 31 10.58 5.35 5.46
CA SER A 31 10.83 6.75 5.09
C SER A 31 11.79 6.83 3.91
N GLY A 32 11.66 7.88 3.10
CA GLY A 32 12.53 8.16 1.95
C GLY A 32 11.78 8.14 0.62
N THR A 33 12.52 8.41 -0.46
CA THR A 33 12.01 8.47 -1.83
C THR A 33 12.14 7.14 -2.57
N SER A 34 12.98 6.22 -2.11
CA SER A 34 13.12 4.87 -2.66
C SER A 34 13.00 3.83 -1.56
N LEU A 35 12.23 2.76 -1.82
CA LEU A 35 12.01 1.66 -0.89
C LEU A 35 12.16 0.33 -1.62
N ASN A 36 13.15 -0.45 -1.22
CA ASN A 36 13.39 -1.81 -1.73
C ASN A 36 12.90 -2.83 -0.72
N LEU A 37 11.91 -3.63 -1.13
CA LEU A 37 11.31 -4.67 -0.30
C LEU A 37 11.84 -6.04 -0.68
N SER A 38 12.19 -6.85 0.32
CA SER A 38 12.58 -8.25 0.13
C SER A 38 11.37 -9.16 -0.12
N ALA A 39 10.17 -8.72 0.26
CA ALA A 39 8.92 -9.46 0.13
C ALA A 39 7.73 -8.51 -0.05
N TRP A 40 6.60 -9.05 -0.49
CA TRP A 40 5.36 -8.29 -0.68
C TRP A 40 4.84 -7.69 0.64
N PRO A 41 4.51 -6.39 0.70
CA PRO A 41 4.03 -5.76 1.92
C PRO A 41 2.67 -6.30 2.29
N SER A 42 2.47 -6.80 3.51
CA SER A 42 1.23 -7.48 3.91
C SER A 42 0.02 -6.53 3.85
N PRO A 43 -1.20 -6.98 3.49
CA PRO A 43 -2.35 -6.09 3.39
C PRO A 43 -2.68 -5.42 4.73
N ALA A 44 -2.61 -6.18 5.83
CA ALA A 44 -2.84 -5.66 7.18
C ALA A 44 -1.87 -4.52 7.53
N TRP A 45 -0.59 -4.66 7.16
CA TRP A 45 0.41 -3.62 7.35
C TRP A 45 0.10 -2.35 6.54
N LEU A 46 -0.31 -2.51 5.27
CA LEU A 46 -0.72 -1.39 4.44
C LEU A 46 -1.93 -0.65 5.03
N TYR A 47 -2.92 -1.37 5.57
CA TYR A 47 -4.07 -0.74 6.23
C TYR A 47 -3.69 -0.03 7.53
N ALA A 48 -2.82 -0.62 8.36
CA ALA A 48 -2.32 0.03 9.58
C ALA A 48 -1.59 1.34 9.25
N GLN A 49 -0.73 1.34 8.22
CA GLN A 49 -0.10 2.54 7.72
C GLN A 49 -1.10 3.55 7.15
N ALA A 50 -2.11 3.10 6.40
CA ALA A 50 -3.15 3.98 5.86
C ALA A 50 -3.92 4.70 6.97
N ALA A 51 -4.31 3.98 8.03
CA ALA A 51 -4.94 4.58 9.21
C ALA A 51 -4.00 5.60 9.88
N LEU A 52 -2.71 5.28 10.01
CA LEU A 52 -1.71 6.22 10.53
C LEU A 52 -1.61 7.49 9.68
N THR A 53 -1.73 7.40 8.36
CA THR A 53 -1.68 8.60 7.50
C THR A 53 -2.84 9.57 7.74
N LEU A 54 -4.03 9.09 8.12
CA LEU A 54 -5.15 9.98 8.48
C LEU A 54 -4.83 10.90 9.66
N LEU A 55 -4.02 10.39 10.61
CA LEU A 55 -3.67 11.10 11.83
C LEU A 55 -2.42 11.98 11.65
N THR A 56 -1.54 11.60 10.73
CA THR A 56 -0.20 12.21 10.61
C THR A 56 -0.03 13.12 9.39
N LYS A 57 -0.78 12.91 8.30
CA LYS A 57 -0.67 13.76 7.11
C LYS A 57 -1.62 14.94 7.20
N PRO A 58 -1.17 16.15 6.86
CA PRO A 58 -2.03 17.32 6.82
C PRO A 58 -3.18 17.10 5.82
N LYS A 59 -4.40 17.52 6.18
CA LYS A 59 -5.52 17.59 5.24
C LYS A 59 -5.06 18.43 4.06
N SER A 60 -5.14 17.85 2.86
CA SER A 60 -4.67 18.44 1.60
C SER A 60 -4.99 19.94 1.56
N SER A 61 -3.96 20.75 1.79
CA SER A 61 -4.07 22.19 1.70
C SER A 61 -4.19 22.52 0.22
N LYS A 62 -5.16 23.36 -0.14
CA LYS A 62 -5.28 23.96 -1.47
C LYS A 62 -3.99 24.70 -1.92
N THR A 63 -3.01 24.83 -1.02
CA THR A 63 -1.69 25.43 -1.21
C THR A 63 -0.58 24.40 -1.47
N THR A 64 -0.83 23.37 -2.28
CA THR A 64 0.25 22.56 -2.88
C THR A 64 0.22 22.60 -4.39
N GLN A 65 -0.25 23.71 -4.97
CA GLN A 65 0.47 24.30 -6.09
C GLN A 65 1.69 25.04 -5.54
N SER A 66 2.70 24.29 -5.08
CA SER A 66 4.03 24.88 -4.92
C SER A 66 4.53 25.15 -6.33
N LYS A 67 4.31 26.38 -6.81
CA LYS A 67 5.15 27.01 -7.84
C LYS A 67 6.61 26.72 -7.47
N GLY A 68 7.26 25.80 -8.17
CA GLY A 68 8.72 25.67 -8.19
C GLY A 68 9.38 24.50 -7.46
N ARG A 69 8.68 23.64 -6.70
CA ARG A 69 9.29 22.37 -6.21
C ARG A 69 8.89 21.23 -7.14
N GLY A 70 9.85 20.72 -7.91
CA GLY A 70 9.66 19.51 -8.71
C GLY A 70 9.11 18.35 -7.87
N PHE A 71 8.28 17.51 -8.47
CA PHE A 71 7.75 16.32 -7.81
C PHE A 71 8.90 15.38 -7.48
N LYS A 72 9.04 15.01 -6.20
CA LYS A 72 9.95 13.93 -5.81
C LYS A 72 9.40 12.62 -6.39
N ILE A 73 10.22 11.92 -7.17
CA ILE A 73 9.87 10.60 -7.67
C ILE A 73 9.94 9.64 -6.48
N LEU A 74 8.83 8.95 -6.22
CA LEU A 74 8.76 7.90 -5.22
C LEU A 74 8.85 6.55 -5.93
N GLN A 75 9.79 5.73 -5.50
CA GLN A 75 10.04 4.41 -6.07
C GLN A 75 9.89 3.34 -4.99
N VAL A 76 9.08 2.33 -5.28
CA VAL A 76 8.94 1.15 -4.42
C VAL A 76 9.10 -0.07 -5.30
N ALA A 77 10.02 -0.96 -4.94
CA ALA A 77 10.33 -2.15 -5.71
C ALA A 77 10.36 -3.39 -4.83
N VAL A 78 10.06 -4.55 -5.41
CA VAL A 78 10.30 -5.87 -4.80
C VAL A 78 11.51 -6.48 -5.50
N THR A 79 12.59 -6.64 -4.76
CA THR A 79 13.90 -7.02 -5.34
C THR A 79 13.95 -8.48 -5.80
N LYS A 80 13.12 -9.35 -5.21
CA LYS A 80 13.08 -10.77 -5.55
C LYS A 80 12.14 -11.00 -6.74
N PRO A 81 12.63 -11.52 -7.89
CA PRO A 81 11.77 -11.90 -8.99
C PRO A 81 10.72 -12.90 -8.53
N THR A 82 9.45 -12.59 -8.76
CA THR A 82 8.33 -13.38 -8.24
C THR A 82 7.34 -13.67 -9.37
N PRO A 83 6.98 -14.95 -9.62
CA PRO A 83 5.93 -15.27 -10.58
C PRO A 83 4.56 -14.78 -10.07
N CYS A 84 3.59 -14.69 -10.96
CA CYS A 84 2.24 -14.31 -10.57
C CYS A 84 1.65 -15.34 -9.61
N CYS A 85 0.98 -14.88 -8.54
CA CYS A 85 0.30 -15.80 -7.64
C CYS A 85 -0.90 -16.46 -8.35
N PRO A 86 -0.93 -17.80 -8.53
CA PRO A 86 -1.98 -18.47 -9.32
C PRO A 86 -3.37 -18.25 -8.75
N ARG A 87 -3.50 -18.23 -7.41
CA ARG A 87 -4.77 -18.00 -6.72
C ARG A 87 -5.32 -16.59 -6.97
N ARG A 88 -4.45 -15.56 -7.00
CA ARG A 88 -4.85 -14.18 -7.28
C ARG A 88 -5.23 -14.01 -8.74
N LEU A 89 -4.47 -14.62 -9.64
CA LEU A 89 -4.77 -14.61 -11.06
C LEU A 89 -6.13 -15.26 -11.34
N ALA A 90 -6.39 -16.45 -10.80
CA ALA A 90 -7.67 -17.12 -10.97
C ALA A 90 -8.84 -16.28 -10.45
N ALA A 91 -8.71 -15.69 -9.26
CA ALA A 91 -9.72 -14.80 -8.69
C ALA A 91 -9.95 -13.55 -9.56
N PHE A 92 -8.87 -12.94 -10.06
CA PHE A 92 -8.96 -11.80 -10.98
C PHE A 92 -9.69 -12.17 -12.26
N LEU A 93 -9.32 -13.29 -12.90
CA LEU A 93 -9.93 -13.74 -14.15
C LEU A 93 -11.43 -13.95 -13.97
N GLN A 94 -11.84 -14.61 -12.88
CA GLN A 94 -13.25 -14.81 -12.56
C GLN A 94 -14.00 -13.49 -12.35
N LEU A 95 -13.45 -12.58 -11.54
CA LEU A 95 -14.10 -11.30 -11.22
C LEU A 95 -14.15 -10.34 -12.42
N ALA A 96 -13.16 -10.41 -13.30
CA ALA A 96 -13.07 -9.56 -14.48
C ALA A 96 -13.73 -10.19 -15.73
N GLY A 97 -14.32 -11.39 -15.62
CA GLY A 97 -15.07 -12.04 -16.70
C GLY A 97 -14.21 -12.71 -17.78
N PHE A 98 -12.98 -13.09 -17.46
CA PHE A 98 -12.13 -13.87 -18.35
C PHE A 98 -12.39 -15.38 -18.21
N ASN A 99 -12.45 -16.07 -19.35
CA ASN A 99 -12.87 -17.48 -19.40
C ASN A 99 -11.72 -18.50 -19.23
N SER A 100 -10.46 -18.07 -19.22
CA SER A 100 -9.31 -18.98 -19.24
C SER A 100 -8.09 -18.38 -18.54
N SER A 101 -7.38 -19.22 -17.79
CA SER A 101 -6.01 -18.95 -17.29
C SER A 101 -4.92 -19.46 -18.23
N GLN A 102 -5.30 -20.15 -19.31
CA GLN A 102 -4.39 -20.65 -20.34
C GLN A 102 -4.20 -19.55 -21.40
N GLY A 103 -3.01 -18.95 -21.42
CA GLY A 103 -2.66 -17.90 -22.36
C GLY A 103 -1.87 -16.76 -21.73
N PRO A 104 -1.64 -15.67 -22.50
CA PRO A 104 -0.99 -14.49 -21.97
C PRO A 104 -1.83 -13.84 -20.87
N LEU A 105 -1.15 -13.22 -19.90
CA LEU A 105 -1.79 -12.44 -18.85
C LEU A 105 -2.63 -11.32 -19.46
N PRO A 106 -3.84 -11.06 -18.93
CA PRO A 106 -4.62 -9.90 -19.31
C PRO A 106 -3.81 -8.61 -19.10
N LEU A 107 -3.95 -7.66 -20.03
CA LEU A 107 -3.18 -6.41 -20.04
C LEU A 107 -3.32 -5.59 -18.74
N SER A 108 -4.47 -5.70 -18.06
CA SER A 108 -4.74 -5.02 -16.80
C SER A 108 -4.28 -5.78 -15.56
N TYR A 109 -3.87 -7.05 -15.68
CA TYR A 109 -3.47 -7.85 -14.51
C TYR A 109 -2.17 -7.35 -13.83
N PRO A 110 -1.13 -6.92 -14.56
CA PRO A 110 0.12 -6.46 -13.93
C PRO A 110 -0.09 -5.32 -12.93
N ILE A 111 -0.99 -4.37 -13.21
CA ILE A 111 -1.29 -3.28 -12.28
C ILE A 111 -2.04 -3.79 -11.03
N VAL A 112 -2.88 -4.82 -11.15
CA VAL A 112 -3.56 -5.44 -10.00
C VAL A 112 -2.55 -6.10 -9.07
N GLU A 113 -1.60 -6.84 -9.64
CA GLU A 113 -0.54 -7.51 -8.87
C GLU A 113 0.40 -6.48 -8.21
N ALA A 114 0.81 -5.45 -8.95
CA ALA A 114 1.68 -4.37 -8.48
C ALA A 114 0.98 -3.37 -7.53
N PHE A 115 -0.35 -3.42 -7.40
CA PHE A 115 -1.13 -2.39 -6.71
C PHE A 115 -0.69 -2.19 -5.25
N ARG A 116 -0.24 -3.26 -4.58
CA ARG A 116 0.28 -3.18 -3.20
C ARG A 116 1.50 -2.27 -3.09
N LEU A 117 2.36 -2.23 -4.12
CA LEU A 117 3.52 -1.36 -4.16
C LEU A 117 3.13 0.09 -4.45
N VAL A 118 2.12 0.28 -5.31
CA VAL A 118 1.53 1.61 -5.55
C VAL A 118 0.99 2.19 -4.24
N ILE A 119 0.20 1.42 -3.49
CA ILE A 119 -0.30 1.84 -2.17
C ILE A 119 0.86 2.10 -1.20
N GLN A 120 1.87 1.21 -1.15
CA GLN A 120 3.05 1.43 -0.31
C GLN A 120 3.78 2.75 -0.64
N ALA A 121 3.88 3.10 -1.93
CA ALA A 121 4.48 4.37 -2.36
C ALA A 121 3.67 5.56 -1.88
N MET A 122 2.34 5.50 -1.99
CA MET A 122 1.46 6.57 -1.53
C MET A 122 1.43 6.72 0.00
N LEU A 123 1.76 5.65 0.73
CA LEU A 123 1.88 5.66 2.19
C LEU A 123 3.22 6.21 2.69
N LEU A 124 4.20 6.46 1.81
CA LEU A 124 5.45 7.11 2.21
C LEU A 124 5.18 8.53 2.73
N PRO A 125 5.99 9.03 3.69
CA PRO A 125 5.87 10.39 4.22
C PRO A 125 6.00 11.48 3.15
N ASP A 126 6.87 11.26 2.15
CA ASP A 126 7.11 12.20 1.05
C ASP A 126 5.95 12.26 0.03
N PHE A 127 4.99 11.33 0.07
CA PHE A 127 3.80 11.41 -0.78
C PHE A 127 2.83 12.47 -0.24
N PRO A 128 2.42 13.47 -1.03
CA PRO A 128 1.77 14.69 -0.53
C PRO A 128 0.29 14.52 -0.15
N PHE A 129 -0.33 13.39 -0.44
CA PHE A 129 -1.77 13.19 -0.22
C PHE A 129 -2.09 12.03 0.72
N ASN A 130 -3.30 12.05 1.26
CA ASN A 130 -3.88 10.93 2.00
C ASN A 130 -4.37 9.86 1.02
N VAL A 131 -3.96 8.62 1.24
CA VAL A 131 -4.36 7.49 0.39
C VAL A 131 -5.85 7.18 0.53
N LEU A 132 -6.35 7.27 1.76
CA LEU A 132 -7.77 7.04 2.05
C LEU A 132 -8.61 8.19 1.50
N GLY A 133 -9.60 7.85 0.65
CA GLY A 133 -10.42 8.80 -0.08
C GLY A 133 -9.80 9.33 -1.37
N SER A 134 -8.58 8.90 -1.73
CA SER A 134 -8.01 9.22 -3.04
C SER A 134 -8.75 8.51 -4.16
N VAL A 135 -8.88 9.20 -5.30
CA VAL A 135 -9.47 8.66 -6.52
C VAL A 135 -8.39 8.57 -7.59
N LEU A 136 -8.32 7.43 -8.26
CA LEU A 136 -7.42 7.25 -9.39
C LEU A 136 -7.97 8.05 -10.59
N ALA A 137 -7.30 9.14 -10.94
CA ALA A 137 -7.73 10.00 -12.04
C ALA A 137 -7.43 9.40 -13.42
N ARG A 138 -6.25 8.78 -13.57
CA ARG A 138 -5.79 8.20 -14.85
C ARG A 138 -4.78 7.08 -14.61
N ASN A 139 -4.87 6.04 -15.42
CA ASN A 139 -3.84 5.02 -15.55
C ASN A 139 -3.52 4.82 -17.04
N THR A 140 -2.24 4.76 -17.38
CA THR A 140 -1.77 4.47 -18.74
C THR A 140 -0.90 3.23 -18.66
N THR A 141 -1.21 2.22 -19.47
CA THR A 141 -0.44 0.98 -19.53
C THR A 141 -0.02 0.75 -20.96
N THR A 142 1.29 0.56 -21.17
CA THR A 142 1.88 0.24 -22.46
C THR A 142 2.48 -1.15 -22.38
N VAL A 143 2.13 -2.04 -23.30
CA VAL A 143 2.60 -3.42 -23.32
C VAL A 143 3.54 -3.62 -24.51
N TYR A 144 4.79 -3.98 -24.20
CA TYR A 144 5.84 -4.20 -25.19
C TYR A 144 5.92 -5.66 -25.66
N ARG A 145 5.44 -6.60 -24.85
CA ARG A 145 5.39 -8.04 -25.17
C ARG A 145 4.29 -8.73 -24.37
N ALA A 146 3.82 -9.87 -24.86
CA ALA A 146 2.97 -10.76 -24.07
C ALA A 146 3.74 -11.33 -22.88
N MET A 147 3.06 -11.46 -21.73
CA MET A 147 3.60 -12.04 -20.49
C MET A 147 2.81 -13.29 -20.12
N THR A 148 3.44 -14.27 -19.49
CA THR A 148 2.77 -15.47 -18.97
C THR A 148 2.85 -15.49 -17.44
N ALA A 149 2.01 -16.30 -16.79
CA ALA A 149 1.90 -16.31 -15.32
C ALA A 149 3.15 -16.88 -14.63
N GLU A 150 3.89 -17.74 -15.33
CA GLU A 150 5.07 -18.45 -14.86
C GLU A 150 6.34 -17.59 -14.95
N GLN A 151 6.30 -16.53 -15.77
CA GLN A 151 7.43 -15.63 -15.91
C GLN A 151 7.65 -14.87 -14.60
N PRO A 152 8.87 -14.94 -14.02
CA PRO A 152 9.17 -14.15 -12.84
C PRO A 152 9.21 -12.67 -13.21
N LEU A 153 8.44 -11.87 -12.48
CA LEU A 153 8.37 -10.44 -12.67
C LEU A 153 9.15 -9.71 -11.58
N ILE A 154 9.85 -8.66 -11.99
CA ILE A 154 10.47 -7.68 -11.10
C ILE A 154 9.52 -6.48 -11.07
N TYR A 155 9.21 -6.00 -9.88
CA TYR A 155 8.26 -4.92 -9.65
C TYR A 155 8.95 -3.74 -9.00
#